data_AF-A0A1R2CLJ2-F1
#
_entry.id   AF-A0A1R2CLJ2-F1
#
_cell.length_a   1.000
_cell.length_b   1.000
_cell.length_c   1.000
_cell.angle_alpha   90.00
_cell.angle_beta   90.00
_cell.angle_gamma   90.00
#
_symmetry.space_group_name_H-M   'P 1'
#
loop_
_entity.id
_entity.type
_entity.pdbx_description
1 polymer ?
#
loop_
_entity_poly.entity_id
_entity_poly.type
_entity_poly.pdbx_seq_one_letter_code
_entity_poly.pdbx_strand_id
1 'polypeptide(L)'
;MEKLDQEIQILSRAYSDIRRKQNKWKYKSFENEGNLININQDKYSVKDLEKRLKLKRNGKLLEKVYKMWRLLNPFNIAGISRVVFAHLLKFLYKSLYRIPLGEQMLETFVNSDVDIDSKSGVCMYFCNFHDSLFDILDSATNSKSITEYLAVINTLNRQIKDLEVLKTMNLHNKSHCAGKKAKYYIWMKEILKVQLKKSSQSKESNDKGMEIQQERGRVISLPRIKSSKNYNLEKISPLSIHKKSGIVKSYLLEEIIEGRNKYLRLYKEYIFN
;
A
#
# COMPACT_ATOMS: atom_id res chain seq x y z
N MET A 1 13.83 17.88 16.87
CA MET A 1 14.29 16.54 17.28
C MET A 1 13.36 15.44 16.77
N GLU A 2 12.12 15.33 17.25
CA GLU A 2 11.20 14.21 16.90
C GLU A 2 11.05 13.89 15.40
N LYS A 3 11.08 14.93 14.54
CA LYS A 3 10.97 14.80 13.08
C LYS A 3 12.22 14.19 12.41
N LEU A 4 13.40 14.42 12.99
CA LEU A 4 14.69 13.92 12.52
C LEU A 4 14.91 12.49 13.03
N ASP A 5 14.52 12.22 14.28
CA ASP A 5 14.60 10.89 14.89
C ASP A 5 13.78 9.86 14.08
N GLN A 6 12.60 10.27 13.62
CA GLN A 6 11.78 9.45 12.73
C GLN A 6 12.50 9.12 11.41
N GLU A 7 13.26 10.06 10.84
CA GLU A 7 14.00 9.84 9.60
C GLU A 7 15.18 8.89 9.83
N ILE A 8 15.90 9.07 10.95
CA ILE A 8 16.97 8.17 11.38
C ILE A 8 16.44 6.74 11.55
N GLN A 9 15.29 6.58 12.22
CA GLN A 9 14.63 5.28 12.40
C GLN A 9 14.21 4.62 11.09
N ILE A 10 13.88 5.39 10.06
CA ILE A 10 13.52 4.84 8.74
C ILE A 10 14.77 4.35 8.02
N LEU A 11 15.83 5.15 8.06
CA LEU A 11 17.12 4.79 7.45
C LEU A 11 17.81 3.63 8.17
N SER A 12 17.55 3.45 9.47
CA SER A 12 18.12 2.36 10.28
C SER A 12 17.44 1.00 10.07
N ARG A 13 16.36 0.93 9.28
CA ARG A 13 15.66 -0.35 9.03
C ARG A 13 16.55 -1.35 8.31
N ALA A 14 16.44 -2.62 8.71
CA ALA A 14 17.22 -3.73 8.16
C ALA A 14 16.65 -4.24 6.82
N TYR A 15 16.55 -3.35 5.84
CA TYR A 15 16.06 -3.70 4.50
C TYR A 15 16.97 -4.70 3.78
N SER A 16 16.41 -5.32 2.74
CA SER A 16 17.12 -6.18 1.81
C SER A 16 18.34 -5.50 1.20
N ASP A 17 19.27 -6.32 0.69
CA ASP A 17 20.47 -5.86 0.01
C ASP A 17 20.15 -4.95 -1.17
N ILE A 18 19.06 -5.22 -1.90
CA ILE A 18 18.62 -4.37 -3.00
C ILE A 18 18.44 -2.94 -2.53
N ARG A 19 17.79 -2.72 -1.39
CA ARG A 19 17.44 -1.38 -0.90
C ARG A 19 18.54 -0.75 -0.04
N ARG A 20 19.31 -1.59 0.66
CA ARG A 20 20.44 -1.17 1.51
C ARG A 20 21.65 -0.72 0.71
N LYS A 21 21.99 -1.42 -0.38
CA LYS A 21 23.21 -1.15 -1.17
C LYS A 21 23.09 0.02 -2.14
N GLN A 22 21.95 0.71 -2.18
CA GLN A 22 21.74 1.83 -3.10
C GLN A 22 22.43 3.12 -2.64
N ASN A 23 22.63 4.01 -3.61
CA ASN A 23 23.19 5.34 -3.42
C ASN A 23 22.21 6.25 -2.69
N LYS A 24 22.12 6.10 -1.36
CA LYS A 24 21.52 7.14 -0.50
C LYS A 24 22.50 8.30 -0.37
N TRP A 25 22.05 9.45 0.14
CA TRP A 25 22.91 10.62 0.40
C TRP A 25 23.90 10.37 1.54
N LYS A 26 24.86 9.49 1.28
CA LYS A 26 25.94 9.12 2.19
C LYS A 26 26.99 10.22 2.15
N TYR A 27 27.50 10.61 3.31
CA TYR A 27 28.64 11.50 3.40
C TYR A 27 29.88 10.77 2.88
N LYS A 28 30.54 11.33 1.86
CA LYS A 28 31.73 10.74 1.22
C LYS A 28 33.04 11.50 1.50
N SER A 29 33.01 12.59 2.28
CA SER A 29 34.16 13.49 2.45
C SER A 29 35.04 13.15 3.66
N PHE A 30 36.33 13.49 3.55
CA PHE A 30 37.40 13.36 4.53
C PHE A 30 37.55 14.60 5.42
N GLU A 31 36.67 15.60 5.28
CA GLU A 31 36.74 16.83 6.06
C GLU A 31 35.89 16.73 7.34
N ASN A 32 36.45 17.27 8.42
CA ASN A 32 35.85 17.37 9.75
C ASN A 32 34.61 18.28 9.74
N GLU A 33 33.48 17.80 9.21
CA GLU A 33 32.19 18.38 9.56
C GLU A 33 31.77 17.84 10.93
N GLY A 34 31.65 18.75 11.91
CA GLY A 34 31.02 18.46 13.18
C GLY A 34 29.55 18.04 12.96
N ASN A 35 29.12 17.00 13.70
CA ASN A 35 27.77 16.41 13.71
C ASN A 35 27.48 15.43 12.56
N LEU A 36 28.22 14.32 12.52
CA LEU A 36 27.90 13.14 11.73
C LEU A 36 27.06 12.15 12.57
N ILE A 37 26.12 11.48 11.91
CA ILE A 37 25.29 10.42 12.47
C ILE A 37 25.58 9.12 11.71
N ASN A 38 25.90 8.05 12.45
CA ASN A 38 26.13 6.72 11.89
C ASN A 38 24.80 5.94 11.82
N ILE A 39 24.45 5.44 10.63
CA ILE A 39 23.25 4.64 10.41
C ILE A 39 23.60 3.46 9.51
N ASN A 40 23.45 2.22 9.99
CA ASN A 40 23.69 0.99 9.21
C ASN A 40 25.03 0.98 8.45
N GLN A 41 26.11 1.40 9.12
CA GLN A 41 27.48 1.52 8.60
C GLN A 41 27.73 2.71 7.66
N ASP A 42 26.70 3.47 7.29
CA ASP A 42 26.82 4.71 6.54
C ASP A 42 26.91 5.92 7.47
N LYS A 43 27.59 6.97 7.03
CA LYS A 43 27.65 8.26 7.72
C LYS A 43 26.78 9.30 7.02
N TYR A 44 26.02 10.06 7.79
CA TYR A 44 25.19 11.15 7.29
C TYR A 44 25.50 12.43 8.06
N SER A 45 25.62 13.56 7.36
CA SER A 45 25.63 14.87 8.03
C SER A 45 24.22 15.23 8.49
N VAL A 46 24.08 15.91 9.62
CA VAL A 46 22.77 16.42 10.08
C VAL A 46 22.12 17.30 9.01
N LYS A 47 22.90 18.15 8.33
CA LYS A 47 22.42 19.02 7.24
C LYS A 47 21.80 18.23 6.09
N ASP A 48 22.41 17.11 5.70
CA ASP A 48 21.88 16.27 4.62
C ASP A 48 20.59 15.57 5.04
N LEU A 49 20.50 15.09 6.28
CA LEU A 49 19.26 14.52 6.81
C LEU A 49 18.13 15.57 6.89
N GLU A 50 18.44 16.80 7.30
CA GLU A 50 17.46 17.90 7.31
C GLU A 50 16.99 18.24 5.89
N LYS A 51 17.90 18.31 4.93
CA LYS A 51 17.55 18.60 3.52
C LYS A 51 16.73 17.45 2.91
N ARG A 52 17.08 16.20 3.20
CA ARG A 52 16.31 15.01 2.82
C ARG A 52 14.89 15.08 3.39
N LEU A 53 14.76 15.44 4.67
CA LEU A 53 13.47 15.62 5.34
C LEU A 53 12.62 16.74 4.69
N LYS A 54 13.25 17.84 4.27
CA LYS A 54 12.59 18.92 3.53
C LYS A 54 12.06 18.45 2.17
N LEU A 55 12.82 17.63 1.44
CA LEU A 55 12.33 17.01 0.19
C LEU A 55 11.18 16.05 0.44
N LYS A 56 11.30 15.18 1.45
CA LYS A 56 10.25 14.22 1.86
C LYS A 56 8.92 14.89 2.13
N ARG A 57 8.97 16.05 2.79
CA ARG A 57 7.79 16.83 3.21
C ARG A 57 7.37 17.87 2.18
N ASN A 58 7.99 17.88 1.00
CA ASN A 58 7.62 18.81 -0.05
C ASN A 58 6.19 18.52 -0.52
N GLY A 59 5.33 19.56 -0.51
CA GLY A 59 3.92 19.39 -0.81
C GLY A 59 3.62 18.92 -2.24
N LYS A 60 4.40 19.36 -3.23
CA LYS A 60 4.24 18.91 -4.62
C LYS A 60 4.59 17.43 -4.76
N LEU A 61 5.64 16.98 -4.10
CA LEU A 61 6.02 15.56 -4.10
C LEU A 61 4.96 14.71 -3.38
N LEU A 62 4.50 15.15 -2.21
CA LEU A 62 3.44 14.47 -1.45
C LEU A 62 2.18 14.29 -2.31
N GLU A 63 1.79 15.30 -3.09
CA GLU A 63 0.63 15.23 -3.98
C GLU A 63 0.82 14.16 -5.07
N LYS A 64 1.99 14.10 -5.71
CA LYS A 64 2.27 13.08 -6.74
C LYS A 64 2.33 11.67 -6.15
N VAL A 65 2.87 11.52 -4.94
CA VAL A 65 2.84 10.26 -4.18
C VAL A 65 1.40 9.88 -3.83
N TYR A 66 0.58 10.84 -3.41
CA TYR A 66 -0.83 10.61 -3.11
C TYR A 66 -1.65 10.24 -4.36
N LYS A 67 -1.30 10.79 -5.53
CA LYS A 67 -1.88 10.36 -6.81
C LYS A 67 -1.61 8.88 -7.09
N MET A 68 -0.37 8.42 -6.88
CA MET A 68 -0.01 7.01 -7.00
C MET A 68 -0.79 6.14 -6.02
N TRP A 69 -0.90 6.58 -4.77
CA TRP A 69 -1.70 5.91 -3.75
C TRP A 69 -3.14 5.71 -4.19
N ARG A 70 -3.78 6.73 -4.80
CA ARG A 70 -5.17 6.63 -5.29
C ARG A 70 -5.32 5.66 -6.44
N LEU A 71 -4.30 5.49 -7.31
CA LEU A 71 -4.32 4.47 -8.35
C LEU A 71 -4.34 3.05 -7.76
N LEU A 72 -3.57 2.83 -6.69
CA LEU A 72 -3.49 1.54 -6.00
C LEU A 72 -4.68 1.31 -5.04
N ASN A 73 -5.31 2.39 -4.60
CA ASN A 73 -6.42 2.40 -3.66
C ASN A 73 -7.67 3.11 -4.22
N PRO A 74 -8.28 2.59 -5.31
CA PRO A 74 -9.41 3.24 -5.99
C PRO A 74 -10.66 3.39 -5.10
N PHE A 75 -10.84 2.52 -4.11
CA PHE A 75 -11.95 2.56 -3.16
C PHE A 75 -11.74 3.51 -1.97
N ASN A 76 -10.60 4.21 -1.91
CA ASN A 76 -10.25 5.15 -0.85
C ASN A 76 -10.38 4.57 0.57
N ILE A 77 -10.09 3.28 0.75
CA ILE A 77 -10.10 2.64 2.06
C ILE A 77 -8.85 3.02 2.87
N ALA A 78 -8.79 2.57 4.13
CA ALA A 78 -7.75 2.97 5.08
C ALA A 78 -6.30 2.66 4.63
N GLY A 79 -6.10 1.57 3.90
CA GLY A 79 -4.80 1.07 3.50
C GLY A 79 -4.86 0.16 2.27
N ILE A 80 -3.69 -0.22 1.75
CA ILE A 80 -3.56 -1.23 0.69
C ILE A 80 -3.09 -2.56 1.28
N SER A 81 -3.47 -3.66 0.66
CA SER A 81 -2.99 -4.99 1.09
C SER A 81 -1.49 -5.13 0.82
N ARG A 82 -0.87 -6.02 1.58
CA ARG A 82 0.54 -6.39 1.39
C ARG A 82 0.84 -6.88 -0.02
N VAL A 83 -0.09 -7.65 -0.61
CA VAL A 83 0.04 -8.18 -1.98
C VAL A 83 0.11 -7.05 -3.01
N VAL A 84 -0.77 -6.04 -2.90
CA VAL A 84 -0.74 -4.88 -3.80
C VAL A 84 0.57 -4.12 -3.66
N PHE A 85 1.03 -3.91 -2.42
CA PHE A 85 2.30 -3.23 -2.19
C PHE A 85 3.52 -4.04 -2.68
N ALA A 86 3.53 -5.36 -2.50
CA ALA A 86 4.59 -6.23 -2.99
C ALA A 86 4.75 -6.16 -4.52
N HIS A 87 3.64 -6.15 -5.27
CA HIS A 87 3.69 -6.02 -6.71
C HIS A 87 4.18 -4.65 -7.17
N LEU A 88 3.76 -3.58 -6.49
CA LEU A 88 4.33 -2.26 -6.73
C LEU A 88 5.83 -2.28 -6.47
N LEU A 89 6.28 -2.83 -5.35
CA LEU A 89 7.69 -2.85 -4.99
C LEU A 89 8.53 -3.64 -6.00
N LYS A 90 8.02 -4.81 -6.44
CA LYS A 90 8.62 -5.61 -7.52
C LYS A 90 8.76 -4.80 -8.81
N PHE A 91 7.71 -4.06 -9.19
CA PHE A 91 7.74 -3.15 -10.33
C PHE A 91 8.78 -2.04 -10.16
N LEU A 92 8.85 -1.39 -9.00
CA LEU A 92 9.81 -0.33 -8.71
C LEU A 92 11.25 -0.82 -8.78
N TYR A 93 11.54 -2.01 -8.23
CA TYR A 93 12.89 -2.60 -8.27
C TYR A 93 13.34 -2.88 -9.70
N LYS A 94 12.45 -3.44 -10.53
CA LYS A 94 12.74 -3.64 -11.96
C LYS A 94 12.94 -2.32 -12.71
N SER A 95 12.07 -1.34 -12.46
CA SER A 95 12.04 -0.09 -13.23
C SER A 95 13.18 0.87 -12.86
N LEU A 96 13.53 0.96 -11.58
CA LEU A 96 14.47 1.96 -11.07
C LEU A 96 15.88 1.40 -10.90
N TYR A 97 16.03 0.14 -10.50
CA TYR A 97 17.35 -0.43 -10.19
C TYR A 97 17.89 -1.34 -11.30
N ARG A 98 17.06 -1.72 -12.28
CA ARG A 98 17.44 -2.54 -13.45
C ARG A 98 18.32 -3.77 -13.09
N ILE A 99 18.02 -4.42 -11.97
CA ILE A 99 18.86 -5.49 -11.45
C ILE A 99 18.58 -6.80 -12.19
N PRO A 100 19.61 -7.50 -12.73
CA PRO A 100 19.45 -8.80 -13.37
C PRO A 100 19.34 -9.92 -12.32
N LEU A 101 18.28 -9.88 -11.51
CA LEU A 101 17.98 -10.95 -10.55
C LEU A 101 16.99 -11.94 -11.15
N GLY A 102 17.18 -13.22 -10.84
CA GLY A 102 16.15 -14.23 -11.05
C GLY A 102 14.88 -13.90 -10.26
N GLU A 103 13.72 -14.26 -10.81
CA GLU A 103 12.41 -13.90 -10.23
C GLU A 103 12.24 -14.35 -8.78
N GLN A 104 12.70 -15.55 -8.43
CA GLN A 104 12.61 -16.07 -7.07
C GLN A 104 13.38 -15.21 -6.06
N MET A 105 14.61 -14.81 -6.39
CA MET A 105 15.43 -14.00 -5.49
C MET A 105 14.84 -12.59 -5.33
N LEU A 106 14.35 -12.00 -6.42
CA LEU A 106 13.63 -10.72 -6.37
C LEU A 106 12.40 -10.80 -5.45
N GLU A 107 11.65 -11.89 -5.53
CA GLU A 107 10.47 -12.12 -4.71
C GLU A 107 10.81 -12.23 -3.21
N THR A 108 11.88 -12.95 -2.87
CA THR A 108 12.39 -13.03 -1.50
C THR A 108 12.71 -11.64 -0.94
N PHE A 109 13.42 -10.81 -1.70
CA PHE A 109 13.76 -9.46 -1.26
C PHE A 109 12.54 -8.55 -1.12
N VAL A 110 11.62 -8.60 -2.10
CA VAL A 110 10.36 -7.84 -2.04
C VAL A 110 9.55 -8.22 -0.82
N ASN A 111 9.37 -9.51 -0.54
CA ASN A 111 8.58 -9.97 0.60
C ASN A 111 9.19 -9.52 1.93
N SER A 112 10.51 -9.65 2.07
CA SER A 112 11.25 -9.17 3.25
C SER A 112 11.06 -7.66 3.47
N ASP A 113 11.18 -6.84 2.43
CA ASP A 113 11.02 -5.38 2.55
C ASP A 113 9.56 -4.97 2.83
N VAL A 114 8.59 -5.69 2.25
CA VAL A 114 7.16 -5.48 2.53
C VAL A 114 6.83 -5.75 3.99
N ASP A 115 7.45 -6.77 4.60
CA ASP A 115 7.31 -7.07 6.03
C ASP A 115 7.77 -5.91 6.91
N ILE A 116 8.95 -5.38 6.60
CA ILE A 116 9.55 -4.25 7.30
C ILE A 116 8.66 -3.00 7.18
N ASP A 117 8.22 -2.67 5.97
CA ASP A 117 7.43 -1.45 5.72
C ASP A 117 6.00 -1.53 6.26
N SER A 118 5.40 -2.72 6.20
CA SER A 118 4.08 -2.96 6.75
C SER A 118 4.11 -3.06 8.27
N LYS A 119 5.30 -3.14 8.90
CA LYS A 119 5.51 -3.39 10.33
C LYS A 119 4.72 -4.62 10.80
N SER A 120 4.74 -5.68 10.00
CA SER A 120 3.94 -6.90 10.20
C SER A 120 2.41 -6.67 10.28
N GLY A 121 1.93 -5.49 9.89
CA GLY A 121 0.50 -5.16 9.88
C GLY A 121 -0.25 -5.83 8.73
N VAL A 122 -1.56 -5.98 8.92
CA VAL A 122 -2.49 -6.56 7.94
C VAL A 122 -2.57 -5.72 6.65
N CYS A 123 -2.39 -4.40 6.76
CA CYS A 123 -2.32 -3.52 5.60
C CYS A 123 -1.36 -2.35 5.81
N MET A 124 -0.89 -1.84 4.67
CA MET A 124 -0.04 -0.67 4.62
C MET A 124 -0.90 0.58 4.58
N TYR A 125 -0.70 1.49 5.54
CA TYR A 125 -1.34 2.80 5.54
C TYR A 125 -0.56 3.81 4.70
N PHE A 126 -1.21 4.89 4.27
CA PHE A 126 -0.58 5.91 3.43
C PHE A 126 0.72 6.49 4.02
N CYS A 127 0.79 6.73 5.34
CA CYS A 127 2.01 7.23 5.97
C CYS A 127 3.22 6.30 5.76
N ASN A 128 3.01 4.99 5.92
CA ASN A 128 4.06 3.99 5.75
C ASN A 128 4.41 3.83 4.27
N PHE A 129 3.39 3.85 3.40
CA PHE A 129 3.55 3.85 1.94
C PHE A 129 4.42 5.01 1.47
N HIS A 130 4.12 6.22 1.94
CA HIS A 130 4.87 7.42 1.59
C HIS A 130 6.32 7.33 2.04
N ASP A 131 6.56 6.93 3.30
CA ASP A 131 7.91 6.76 3.82
C ASP A 131 8.71 5.74 3.02
N SER A 132 8.08 4.60 2.70
CA SER A 132 8.72 3.55 1.92
C SER A 132 9.04 4.00 0.49
N LEU A 133 8.04 4.54 -0.22
CA LEU A 133 8.22 5.01 -1.59
C LEU A 133 9.28 6.10 -1.67
N PHE A 134 9.28 7.03 -0.72
CA PHE A 134 10.29 8.10 -0.69
C PHE A 134 11.71 7.55 -0.50
N ASP A 135 11.91 6.54 0.34
CA ASP A 135 13.22 5.89 0.50
C ASP A 135 13.70 5.19 -0.78
N ILE A 136 12.78 4.63 -1.58
CA ILE A 136 13.09 4.03 -2.89
C ILE A 136 13.45 5.13 -3.91
N LEU A 137 12.66 6.20 -3.97
CA LEU A 137 12.92 7.32 -4.88
C LEU A 137 14.24 8.01 -4.57
N ASP A 138 14.55 8.19 -3.29
CA ASP A 138 15.81 8.78 -2.84
C ASP A 138 17.01 7.96 -3.29
N SER A 139 16.91 6.64 -3.11
CA SER A 139 17.93 5.69 -3.53
C SER A 139 18.13 5.66 -5.05
N ALA A 140 17.03 5.79 -5.81
CA ALA A 140 17.06 5.78 -7.26
C ALA A 140 17.53 7.11 -7.88
N THR A 141 17.16 8.24 -7.28
CA THR A 141 17.54 9.58 -7.78
C THR A 141 18.93 9.99 -7.31
N ASN A 142 19.27 9.70 -6.04
CA ASN A 142 20.47 10.18 -5.35
C ASN A 142 20.75 11.70 -5.58
N SER A 143 19.69 12.49 -5.75
CA SER A 143 19.80 13.90 -6.09
C SER A 143 19.28 14.76 -4.97
N LYS A 144 19.87 15.96 -4.80
CA LYS A 144 19.38 16.96 -3.83
C LYS A 144 18.34 17.90 -4.42
N SER A 145 17.82 17.60 -5.63
CA SER A 145 16.87 18.41 -6.39
C SER A 145 15.45 17.85 -6.34
N ILE A 146 14.48 18.68 -5.93
CA ILE A 146 13.05 18.28 -5.94
C ILE A 146 12.54 17.96 -7.35
N THR A 147 13.07 18.62 -8.37
CA THR A 147 12.62 18.47 -9.76
C THR A 147 12.85 17.05 -10.27
N GLU A 148 13.93 16.40 -9.86
CA GLU A 148 14.23 15.03 -10.25
C GLU A 148 13.28 14.01 -9.61
N TYR A 149 12.97 14.17 -8.31
CA TYR A 149 11.94 13.33 -7.66
C TYR A 149 10.59 13.50 -8.35
N LEU A 150 10.23 14.74 -8.69
CA LEU A 150 9.00 15.03 -9.42
C LEU A 150 8.99 14.41 -10.83
N ALA A 151 10.11 14.43 -11.54
CA ALA A 151 10.23 13.79 -12.84
C ALA A 151 10.04 12.26 -12.73
N VAL A 152 10.78 11.61 -11.82
CA VAL A 152 10.69 10.16 -11.60
C VAL A 152 9.29 9.74 -11.17
N ILE A 153 8.69 10.38 -10.17
CA ILE A 153 7.34 10.01 -9.69
C ILE A 153 6.26 10.24 -10.75
N ASN A 154 6.41 11.23 -11.63
CA ASN A 154 5.47 11.45 -12.73
C ASN A 154 5.57 10.32 -13.77
N THR A 155 6.79 9.89 -14.11
CA THR A 155 7.02 8.74 -15.00
C THR A 155 6.42 7.47 -14.42
N LEU A 156 6.70 7.17 -13.14
CA LEU A 156 6.15 6.00 -12.46
C LEU A 156 4.62 6.03 -12.40
N ASN A 157 4.01 7.19 -12.13
CA ASN A 157 2.55 7.34 -12.13
C ASN A 157 1.92 7.03 -13.49
N ARG A 158 2.59 7.38 -14.60
CA ARG A 158 2.13 7.02 -15.95
C ARG A 158 2.20 5.51 -16.15
N GLN A 159 3.36 4.91 -15.89
CA GLN A 159 3.57 3.46 -16.04
C GLN A 159 2.62 2.62 -15.16
N ILE A 160 2.35 3.05 -13.93
CA ILE A 160 1.41 2.38 -13.01
C ILE A 160 -0.03 2.45 -13.50
N LYS A 161 -0.43 3.54 -14.15
CA LYS A 161 -1.77 3.64 -14.73
C LYS A 161 -1.98 2.59 -15.84
N ASP A 162 -0.91 2.23 -16.53
CA ASP A 162 -0.93 1.32 -17.67
C ASP A 162 -0.63 -0.14 -17.27
N LEU A 163 -0.24 -0.40 -16.02
CA LEU A 163 0.06 -1.73 -15.50
C LEU A 163 -1.21 -2.61 -15.41
N GLU A 164 -1.32 -3.56 -16.33
CA GLU A 164 -2.44 -4.51 -16.40
C GLU A 164 -2.61 -5.34 -15.13
N VAL A 165 -1.49 -5.73 -14.50
CA VAL A 165 -1.51 -6.58 -13.30
C VAL A 165 -2.27 -5.93 -12.13
N LEU A 166 -2.32 -4.59 -12.07
CA LEU A 166 -3.08 -3.87 -11.04
C LEU A 166 -4.59 -3.84 -11.35
N LYS A 167 -4.97 -3.99 -12.62
CA LYS A 167 -6.37 -4.09 -13.07
C LYS A 167 -6.94 -5.47 -12.79
N THR A 168 -6.13 -6.52 -12.92
CA THR A 168 -6.54 -7.92 -12.73
C THR A 168 -6.47 -8.38 -11.27
N MET A 169 -5.74 -7.67 -10.41
CA MET A 169 -5.74 -7.96 -8.98
C MET A 169 -7.14 -7.85 -8.40
N ASN A 170 -7.52 -8.86 -7.61
CA ASN A 170 -8.77 -8.83 -6.85
C ASN A 170 -8.67 -7.81 -5.71
N LEU A 171 -8.81 -6.54 -6.07
CA LEU A 171 -8.88 -5.40 -5.16
C LEU A 171 -10.14 -5.46 -4.28
N HIS A 172 -11.03 -6.42 -4.45
CA HIS A 172 -12.24 -6.60 -3.62
C HIS A 172 -12.02 -7.48 -2.38
N ASN A 173 -10.94 -8.28 -2.30
CA ASN A 173 -10.51 -8.95 -1.06
C ASN A 173 -9.98 -7.96 0.02
N LYS A 174 -10.24 -6.66 -0.13
CA LYS A 174 -9.85 -5.55 0.75
C LYS A 174 -10.68 -5.44 2.04
N SER A 175 -11.51 -6.43 2.36
CA SER A 175 -12.26 -6.55 3.61
C SER A 175 -11.37 -6.56 4.86
N HIS A 176 -10.07 -6.85 4.73
CA HIS A 176 -9.12 -6.86 5.86
C HIS A 176 -8.83 -5.49 6.51
N CYS A 177 -9.20 -4.37 5.86
CA CYS A 177 -9.06 -3.02 6.41
C CYS A 177 -10.40 -2.29 6.59
N ALA A 178 -11.53 -3.00 6.46
CA ALA A 178 -12.85 -2.44 6.70
C ALA A 178 -12.95 -1.88 8.14
N GLY A 179 -13.54 -0.68 8.27
CA GLY A 179 -13.76 -0.02 9.57
C GLY A 179 -12.55 0.69 10.19
N LYS A 180 -11.33 0.53 9.64
CA LYS A 180 -10.14 1.26 10.15
C LYS A 180 -10.08 2.67 9.57
N LYS A 181 -9.62 3.65 10.35
CA LYS A 181 -9.34 5.00 9.85
C LYS A 181 -7.99 5.02 9.15
N ALA A 182 -7.90 5.73 8.02
CA ALA A 182 -6.63 5.98 7.35
C ALA A 182 -5.65 6.71 8.29
N LYS A 183 -4.39 6.27 8.30
CA LYS A 183 -3.33 6.85 9.13
C LYS A 183 -2.46 7.80 8.30
N TYR A 184 -2.25 8.98 8.86
CA TYR A 184 -1.45 10.06 8.28
C TYR A 184 -0.63 10.71 9.39
N TYR A 185 0.58 11.17 9.07
CA TYR A 185 1.27 12.12 9.94
C TYR A 185 0.53 13.46 9.96
N ILE A 186 0.70 14.23 11.03
CA ILE A 186 0.06 15.54 11.21
C ILE A 186 0.36 16.45 10.00
N TRP A 187 1.63 16.56 9.64
CA TRP A 187 2.10 17.39 8.51
C TRP A 187 1.49 16.98 7.16
N MET A 188 1.19 15.68 6.95
CA MET A 188 0.54 15.22 5.72
C MET A 188 -0.90 15.73 5.63
N LYS A 189 -1.64 15.69 6.75
CA LYS A 189 -3.02 16.17 6.81
C LYS A 189 -3.10 17.65 6.50
N GLU A 190 -2.18 18.44 7.03
CA GLU A 190 -2.10 19.89 6.81
C GLU A 190 -1.89 20.19 5.32
N ILE A 191 -0.88 19.56 4.70
CA ILE A 191 -0.56 19.79 3.29
C ILE A 191 -1.68 19.31 2.38
N LEU A 192 -2.20 18.08 2.59
CA LEU A 192 -3.26 17.53 1.73
C LEU A 192 -4.57 18.33 1.85
N LYS A 193 -4.94 18.84 3.04
CA LYS A 193 -6.11 19.71 3.19
C LYS A 193 -5.99 21.00 2.37
N VAL A 194 -4.82 21.64 2.40
CA VAL A 194 -4.58 22.91 1.68
C VAL A 194 -4.57 22.68 0.17
N GLN A 195 -3.93 21.62 -0.30
CA GLN A 195 -3.79 21.35 -1.74
C GLN A 195 -5.07 20.79 -2.36
N LEU A 196 -5.83 19.94 -1.64
CA LEU A 196 -7.15 19.47 -2.10
C LEU A 196 -8.12 20.64 -2.28
N LYS A 197 -8.14 21.62 -1.37
CA LYS A 197 -8.95 22.84 -1.52
C LYS A 197 -8.57 23.69 -2.74
N LYS A 198 -7.27 23.80 -3.06
CA LYS A 198 -6.80 24.54 -4.25
C LYS A 198 -7.15 23.83 -5.57
N SER A 199 -7.16 22.49 -5.58
CA SER A 199 -7.55 21.72 -6.77
C SER A 199 -9.03 21.85 -7.12
N SER A 200 -9.90 22.10 -6.13
CA SER A 200 -11.35 22.32 -6.37
C SER A 200 -11.66 23.72 -6.90
N GLN A 201 -10.73 24.67 -6.76
CA GLN A 201 -10.86 26.04 -7.25
C GLN A 201 -10.22 26.26 -8.62
N SER A 202 -9.52 25.25 -9.18
CA SER A 202 -8.74 25.37 -10.44
C SER A 202 -9.15 24.37 -11.52
N LYS A 203 -10.35 23.81 -11.45
CA LYS A 203 -10.90 22.94 -12.51
C LYS A 203 -12.20 23.48 -13.07
N GLU A 204 -12.07 24.50 -13.91
CA GLU A 204 -12.96 24.69 -15.05
C GLU A 204 -12.18 24.40 -16.35
N SER A 205 -12.89 23.69 -17.23
CA SER A 205 -12.62 23.41 -18.65
C SER A 205 -11.64 22.28 -19.04
N ASN A 206 -12.28 21.33 -19.76
CA ASN A 206 -11.75 20.49 -20.83
C ASN A 206 -10.81 19.34 -20.47
N ASP A 207 -11.42 18.21 -20.12
CA ASP A 207 -10.96 16.92 -20.64
C ASP A 207 -12.19 16.09 -21.00
N LYS A 208 -12.41 15.89 -22.32
CA LYS A 208 -13.47 15.04 -22.85
C LYS A 208 -13.15 13.60 -22.45
N GLY A 209 -13.85 13.09 -21.44
CA GLY A 209 -13.81 11.68 -21.08
C GLY A 209 -14.33 10.85 -22.24
N MET A 210 -13.51 9.93 -22.73
CA MET A 210 -14.01 8.76 -23.46
C MET A 210 -14.91 7.99 -22.49
N GLU A 211 -16.22 8.05 -22.75
CA GLU A 211 -17.20 7.13 -22.20
C GLU A 211 -16.85 5.71 -22.67
N ILE A 212 -16.29 4.91 -21.77
CA ILE A 212 -16.39 3.46 -21.90
C ILE A 212 -17.81 3.11 -21.42
N GLN A 213 -18.69 2.84 -22.38
CA GLN A 213 -20.00 2.27 -22.14
C GLN A 213 -19.83 0.92 -21.42
N GLN A 214 -20.08 0.91 -20.10
CA GLN A 214 -20.39 -0.32 -19.40
C GLN A 214 -21.89 -0.56 -19.53
N GLU A 215 -22.24 -1.63 -20.23
CA GLU A 215 -23.59 -2.18 -20.30
C GLU A 215 -24.17 -2.30 -18.89
N ARG A 216 -25.26 -1.57 -18.64
CA ARG A 216 -26.06 -1.70 -17.43
C ARG A 216 -26.77 -3.04 -17.48
N GLY A 217 -26.19 -4.06 -16.84
CA GLY A 217 -26.94 -5.24 -16.43
C GLY A 217 -28.14 -4.81 -15.58
N ARG A 218 -29.36 -5.04 -16.07
CA ARG A 218 -30.61 -4.79 -15.37
C ARG A 218 -30.60 -5.56 -14.05
N VAL A 219 -30.54 -4.85 -12.93
CA VAL A 219 -30.98 -5.39 -11.64
C VAL A 219 -32.50 -5.42 -11.67
N ILE A 220 -33.08 -6.58 -11.97
CA ILE A 220 -34.51 -6.84 -11.76
C ILE A 220 -34.69 -6.90 -10.23
N SER A 221 -35.20 -5.82 -9.65
CA SER A 221 -35.60 -5.81 -8.25
C SER A 221 -36.80 -6.75 -8.08
N LEU A 222 -36.64 -7.79 -7.26
CA LEU A 222 -37.76 -8.65 -6.84
C LEU A 222 -38.82 -7.82 -6.10
N PRO A 223 -40.12 -8.10 -6.30
CA PRO A 223 -41.20 -7.36 -5.65
C PRO A 223 -41.16 -7.56 -4.13
N ARG A 224 -41.17 -6.45 -3.38
CA ARG A 224 -41.28 -6.45 -1.92
C ARG A 224 -42.66 -6.97 -1.50
N ILE A 225 -42.70 -8.17 -0.94
CA ILE A 225 -43.86 -8.65 -0.19
C ILE A 225 -43.95 -7.84 1.11
N LYS A 226 -45.03 -7.06 1.27
CA LYS A 226 -45.37 -6.41 2.55
C LYS A 226 -45.93 -7.48 3.49
N SER A 227 -45.10 -8.00 4.39
CA SER A 227 -45.55 -8.84 5.50
C SER A 227 -45.77 -7.98 6.75
N SER A 228 -47.02 -7.89 7.21
CA SER A 228 -47.46 -7.17 8.40
C SER A 228 -47.38 -8.04 9.66
N LYS A 229 -46.23 -8.68 9.90
CA LYS A 229 -45.99 -9.45 11.14
C LYS A 229 -44.64 -9.05 11.73
N ASN A 230 -44.69 -8.46 12.93
CA ASN A 230 -43.53 -8.16 13.75
C ASN A 230 -42.83 -9.47 14.12
N TYR A 231 -41.72 -9.77 13.46
CA TYR A 231 -40.77 -10.74 13.96
C TYR A 231 -39.74 -9.98 14.79
N ASN A 232 -39.83 -10.12 16.12
CA ASN A 232 -38.73 -9.76 17.02
C ASN A 232 -37.54 -10.66 16.70
N LEU A 233 -36.62 -10.19 15.87
CA LEU A 233 -35.32 -10.84 15.68
C LEU A 233 -34.40 -10.35 16.79
N GLU A 234 -34.31 -11.15 17.85
CA GLU A 234 -33.26 -10.98 18.87
C GLU A 234 -31.87 -11.09 18.21
N LYS A 235 -31.02 -10.12 18.54
CA LYS A 235 -29.58 -10.18 18.22
C LYS A 235 -28.97 -11.38 18.94
N ILE A 236 -28.54 -12.38 18.18
CA ILE A 236 -27.74 -13.47 18.72
C ILE A 236 -26.31 -12.93 18.91
N SER A 237 -25.94 -12.64 20.16
CA SER A 237 -24.55 -12.41 20.57
C SER A 237 -23.78 -13.73 20.54
N PRO A 238 -22.49 -13.73 20.17
CA PRO A 238 -21.70 -14.95 20.14
C PRO A 238 -21.33 -15.35 21.57
N LEU A 239 -21.64 -16.60 21.93
CA LEU A 239 -21.32 -17.32 23.17
C LEU A 239 -22.46 -17.40 24.20
N SER A 240 -23.38 -18.33 23.96
CA SER A 240 -24.01 -19.10 25.04
C SER A 240 -24.17 -20.55 24.60
N ILE A 241 -23.35 -21.43 25.18
CA ILE A 241 -23.47 -22.88 25.09
C ILE A 241 -24.72 -23.26 25.90
N HIS A 242 -25.80 -23.66 25.23
CA HIS A 242 -26.75 -24.60 25.81
C HIS A 242 -27.31 -25.52 24.73
N LYS A 243 -27.15 -26.82 24.99
CA LYS A 243 -27.73 -27.93 24.24
C LYS A 243 -29.24 -27.72 24.07
N LYS A 244 -29.72 -27.66 22.84
CA LYS A 244 -31.02 -28.23 22.43
C LYS A 244 -30.88 -28.84 21.05
N SER A 245 -31.23 -30.11 21.00
CA SER A 245 -31.26 -31.02 19.85
C SER A 245 -32.22 -30.52 18.77
N GLY A 246 -31.83 -30.74 17.50
CA GLY A 246 -32.72 -30.60 16.35
C GLY A 246 -32.46 -29.36 15.51
N ILE A 247 -31.23 -29.17 15.01
CA ILE A 247 -31.00 -28.24 13.90
C ILE A 247 -30.88 -29.09 12.64
N VAL A 248 -31.87 -28.98 11.77
CA VAL A 248 -31.80 -29.41 10.38
C VAL A 248 -30.55 -28.76 9.79
N LYS A 249 -29.53 -29.59 9.51
CA LYS A 249 -28.31 -29.12 8.88
C LYS A 249 -28.69 -28.46 7.55
N SER A 250 -28.30 -27.20 7.40
CA SER A 250 -28.43 -26.47 6.15
C SER A 250 -27.66 -27.21 5.06
N TYR A 251 -28.34 -27.61 3.98
CA TYR A 251 -27.76 -28.28 2.81
C TYR A 251 -26.54 -27.52 2.26
N LEU A 252 -26.61 -26.18 2.31
CA LEU A 252 -25.51 -25.29 1.93
C LEU A 252 -24.28 -25.47 2.82
N LEU A 253 -24.47 -25.74 4.12
CA LEU A 253 -23.37 -25.97 5.06
C LEU A 253 -22.71 -27.32 4.80
N GLU A 254 -23.49 -28.34 4.46
CA GLU A 254 -22.96 -29.66 4.08
C GLU A 254 -22.17 -29.57 2.77
N GLU A 255 -22.69 -28.87 1.77
CA GLU A 255 -21.99 -28.66 0.48
C GLU A 255 -20.65 -27.93 0.66
N ILE A 256 -20.60 -26.91 1.53
CA ILE A 256 -19.37 -26.19 1.86
C ILE A 256 -18.36 -27.09 2.60
N ILE A 257 -18.82 -27.91 3.55
CA ILE A 257 -17.96 -28.83 4.30
C ILE A 257 -17.40 -29.91 3.38
N GLU A 258 -18.24 -30.48 2.51
CA GLU A 258 -17.87 -31.53 1.58
C GLU A 258 -16.89 -31.02 0.51
N GLY A 259 -17.12 -29.81 -0.01
CA GLY A 259 -16.19 -29.13 -0.91
C GLY A 259 -14.81 -28.88 -0.28
N ARG A 260 -14.77 -28.46 0.99
CA ARG A 260 -13.50 -28.28 1.73
C ARG A 260 -12.76 -29.60 1.95
N ASN A 261 -13.48 -30.67 2.31
CA ASN A 261 -12.88 -31.98 2.56
C ASN A 261 -12.36 -32.65 1.27
N LYS A 262 -13.02 -32.40 0.13
CA LYS A 262 -12.53 -32.83 -1.19
C LYS A 262 -11.21 -32.14 -1.55
N TYR A 263 -11.12 -30.83 -1.33
CA TYR A 263 -9.90 -30.06 -1.59
C TYR A 263 -8.73 -30.51 -0.69
N LEU A 264 -9.01 -30.82 0.57
CA LEU A 264 -8.02 -31.31 1.53
C LEU A 264 -7.49 -32.71 1.19
N ARG A 265 -8.33 -33.57 0.61
CA ARG A 265 -7.91 -34.89 0.09
C ARG A 265 -6.99 -34.75 -1.13
N LEU A 266 -7.39 -33.95 -2.10
CA LEU A 266 -6.57 -33.67 -3.30
C LEU A 266 -5.20 -33.08 -2.93
N TYR A 267 -5.17 -32.20 -1.93
CA TYR A 267 -3.92 -31.59 -1.45
C TYR A 267 -3.01 -32.60 -0.74
N LYS A 268 -3.58 -33.57 -0.01
CA LYS A 268 -2.78 -34.64 0.62
C LYS A 268 -2.25 -35.64 -0.41
N GLU A 269 -3.04 -36.02 -1.40
CA GLU A 269 -2.61 -36.94 -2.47
C GLU A 269 -1.50 -36.34 -3.35
N TYR A 270 -1.44 -35.01 -3.50
CA TYR A 270 -0.40 -34.31 -4.25
C TYR A 270 0.94 -34.17 -3.49
N ILE A 271 0.93 -34.36 -2.16
CA ILE A 271 2.13 -34.25 -1.32
C ILE A 271 2.77 -35.61 -1.04
N PHE A 272 2.00 -36.71 -1.17
CA PHE A 272 2.43 -38.06 -0.83
C PHE A 272 2.60 -39.00 -2.04
N ASN A 273 2.49 -38.48 -3.27
CA ASN A 273 2.92 -39.12 -4.52
C ASN A 273 4.02 -38.28 -5.16
#